data_AF-A0A135Z594-F1
#
_entry.id   AF-A0A135Z594-F1
#
_cell.length_a   1.000
_cell.length_b   1.000
_cell.length_c   1.000
_cell.angle_alpha   90.00
_cell.angle_beta   90.00
_cell.angle_gamma   90.00
#
_symmetry.space_group_name_H-M   'P 1'
#
loop_
_entity.id
_entity.type
_entity.pdbx_description
1 polymer ?
#
loop_
_entity_poly.entity_id
_entity_poly.type
_entity_poly.pdbx_seq_one_letter_code
_entity_poly.pdbx_strand_id
1 'polypeptide(L)'
;MLFNSEISGNVDGSGVILSDIPDFSEVERLHCEIAPSKSAYDLIHGHCVVIATIAWQIAMNQNKLLCEKLCNDKHHDSNLSYCDSNLEYLSFMPKSYADRALMARSGMISLIGNKTLPNFVGGCAPSCYVDEYAVCIGALLHDIGTYKLLKEDGTSGTLRFDGPRYITHGLLGYNYLLKNSVSEDIAQFARNHTGVGLSREQVKSQNLPLPVDDYMPRTVEQEIVMVADKYNSKSVPPRFLTVESYRRKAARFGNANSLRWMSLVEKYGEPDVYALAEFFGLRVD
;
A
#
# COMPACT_ATOMS: atom_id res chain seq x y z
N MET A 1 -44.87 2.89 -18.35
CA MET A 1 -44.98 3.18 -16.90
C MET A 1 -43.90 2.34 -16.24
N LEU A 2 -42.64 2.77 -16.07
CA LEU A 2 -42.11 3.93 -15.35
C LEU A 2 -42.80 4.17 -14.01
N PHE A 3 -42.17 3.64 -12.94
CA PHE A 3 -42.06 4.09 -11.54
C PHE A 3 -41.09 3.06 -10.90
N ASN A 4 -39.78 3.28 -10.74
CA ASN A 4 -39.01 4.25 -9.96
C ASN A 4 -39.26 4.24 -8.43
N SER A 5 -38.13 4.28 -7.72
CA SER A 5 -37.87 4.56 -6.29
C SER A 5 -38.05 3.35 -5.33
N GLU A 6 -37.09 2.96 -4.48
CA GLU A 6 -36.04 3.72 -3.79
C GLU A 6 -34.83 2.81 -3.48
N ILE A 7 -33.64 3.16 -3.99
CA ILE A 7 -32.38 2.79 -3.34
C ILE A 7 -32.02 4.00 -2.47
N SER A 8 -32.50 4.01 -1.24
CA SER A 8 -31.96 4.89 -0.21
C SER A 8 -30.61 4.33 0.21
N GLY A 9 -29.56 4.72 -0.52
CA GLY A 9 -28.18 4.48 -0.08
C GLY A 9 -27.94 5.26 1.20
N ASN A 10 -27.97 4.58 2.34
CA ASN A 10 -27.32 5.08 3.54
C ASN A 10 -25.83 5.21 3.21
N VAL A 11 -25.39 6.43 2.95
CA VAL A 11 -23.97 6.76 2.90
C VAL A 11 -23.51 6.90 4.35
N ASP A 12 -23.48 5.77 5.06
CA ASP A 12 -22.63 5.71 6.23
C ASP A 12 -21.19 5.82 5.67
N GLY A 13 -20.54 6.95 5.93
CA GLY A 13 -19.19 7.22 5.45
C GLY A 13 -18.13 6.37 6.14
N SER A 14 -18.50 5.38 6.95
CA SER A 14 -17.59 4.48 7.63
C SER A 14 -17.46 3.18 6.86
N GLY A 15 -16.31 2.98 6.21
CA GLY A 15 -15.91 1.64 5.81
C GLY A 15 -15.77 0.72 7.04
N VAL A 16 -15.55 -0.57 6.78
CA VAL A 16 -15.28 -1.54 7.85
C VAL A 16 -13.84 -1.37 8.32
N ILE A 17 -13.64 -1.07 9.61
CA ILE A 17 -12.32 -1.07 10.25
C ILE A 17 -12.00 -2.49 10.69
N LEU A 18 -10.83 -2.99 10.29
CA LEU A 18 -10.35 -4.30 10.71
C LEU A 18 -9.98 -4.29 12.20
N SER A 19 -10.51 -5.25 12.95
CA SER A 19 -10.05 -5.57 14.31
C SER A 19 -8.77 -6.41 14.24
N ASP A 20 -7.99 -6.43 15.33
CA ASP A 20 -6.86 -7.35 15.50
C ASP A 20 -5.72 -7.20 14.48
N ILE A 21 -5.38 -5.94 14.16
CA ILE A 21 -4.22 -5.61 13.33
C ILE A 21 -2.96 -5.61 14.20
N PRO A 22 -1.86 -6.27 13.78
CA PRO A 22 -0.57 -6.21 14.47
C PRO A 22 -0.10 -4.78 14.70
N ASP A 23 0.58 -4.53 15.82
CA ASP A 23 1.27 -3.27 16.02
C ASP A 23 2.65 -3.24 15.33
N PHE A 24 3.27 -2.06 15.32
CA PHE A 24 4.57 -1.86 14.67
C PHE A 24 5.69 -2.72 15.29
N SER A 25 5.61 -3.02 16.60
CA SER A 25 6.60 -3.87 17.27
C SER A 25 6.40 -5.34 16.90
N GLU A 26 5.16 -5.79 16.76
CA GLU A 26 4.84 -7.13 16.28
C GLU A 26 5.26 -7.32 14.82
N VAL A 27 5.07 -6.30 13.97
CA VAL A 27 5.59 -6.29 12.60
C VAL A 27 7.12 -6.43 12.57
N GLU A 28 7.84 -5.64 13.38
CA GLU A 28 9.29 -5.73 13.47
C GLU A 28 9.75 -7.11 13.93
N ARG A 29 9.09 -7.68 14.95
CA ARG A 29 9.34 -9.05 15.44
C ARG A 29 9.19 -10.07 14.32
N LEU A 30 8.09 -10.01 13.56
CA LEU A 30 7.83 -10.93 12.45
C LEU A 30 8.91 -10.89 11.37
N HIS A 31 9.42 -9.69 11.03
CA HIS A 31 10.53 -9.51 10.09
C HIS A 31 11.84 -10.05 10.67
N CYS A 32 12.14 -9.78 11.95
CA CYS A 32 13.37 -10.24 12.59
C CYS A 32 13.44 -11.77 12.67
N GLU A 33 12.32 -12.44 12.95
CA GLU A 33 12.27 -13.89 13.09
C GLU A 33 12.46 -14.65 11.77
N ILE A 34 11.99 -14.09 10.66
CA ILE A 34 12.08 -14.74 9.34
C ILE A 34 13.36 -14.38 8.58
N ALA A 35 13.99 -13.24 8.89
CA ALA A 35 15.15 -12.78 8.15
C ALA A 35 16.36 -13.70 8.39
N PRO A 36 16.97 -14.28 7.33
CA PRO A 36 18.10 -15.19 7.49
C PRO A 36 19.42 -14.47 7.82
N SER A 37 19.49 -13.16 7.56
CA SER A 37 20.67 -12.33 7.78
C SER A 37 20.26 -10.87 8.01
N LYS A 38 21.20 -10.08 8.54
CA LYS A 38 21.02 -8.63 8.65
C LYS A 38 20.86 -7.95 7.29
N SER A 39 21.65 -8.34 6.28
CA SER A 39 21.57 -7.75 4.94
C SER A 39 20.21 -8.02 4.27
N ALA A 40 19.66 -9.22 4.47
CA ALA A 40 18.31 -9.56 4.03
C ALA A 40 17.26 -8.71 4.75
N TYR A 41 17.37 -8.59 6.09
CA TYR A 41 16.50 -7.74 6.90
C TYR A 41 16.50 -6.30 6.39
N ASP A 42 17.68 -5.68 6.32
CA ASP A 42 17.86 -4.27 5.96
C ASP A 42 17.29 -3.98 4.55
N LEU A 43 17.47 -4.90 3.59
CA LEU A 43 16.91 -4.72 2.23
C LEU A 43 15.39 -4.82 2.20
N ILE A 44 14.84 -5.91 2.75
CA ILE A 44 13.42 -6.24 2.58
C ILE A 44 12.57 -5.36 3.51
N HIS A 45 12.93 -5.24 4.78
CA HIS A 45 12.23 -4.35 5.71
C HIS A 45 12.40 -2.89 5.30
N GLY A 46 13.60 -2.48 4.87
CA GLY A 46 13.84 -1.13 4.35
C GLY A 46 12.94 -0.78 3.16
N HIS A 47 12.74 -1.72 2.24
CA HIS A 47 11.77 -1.56 1.17
C HIS A 47 10.33 -1.43 1.71
N CYS A 48 9.92 -2.29 2.64
CA CYS A 48 8.59 -2.24 3.23
C CYS A 48 8.33 -0.89 3.95
N VAL A 49 9.33 -0.29 4.60
CA VAL A 49 9.25 1.04 5.21
C VAL A 49 9.03 2.13 4.15
N VAL A 50 9.72 2.06 3.01
CA VAL A 50 9.48 2.97 1.87
C VAL A 50 8.05 2.83 1.37
N ILE A 51 7.56 1.59 1.17
CA ILE A 51 6.20 1.35 0.69
C ILE A 51 5.16 1.82 1.70
N ALA A 52 5.36 1.58 3.00
CA ALA A 52 4.48 2.08 4.05
C ALA A 52 4.41 3.61 4.09
N THR A 53 5.51 4.30 3.77
CA THR A 53 5.54 5.76 3.69
C THR A 53 4.70 6.28 2.52
N ILE A 54 4.87 5.70 1.33
CA ILE A 54 4.10 6.09 0.14
C ILE A 54 2.62 5.74 0.32
N ALA A 55 2.33 4.55 0.82
CA ALA A 55 0.97 4.09 1.05
C ALA A 55 0.25 4.97 2.08
N TRP A 56 0.95 5.39 3.13
CA TRP A 56 0.43 6.35 4.10
C TRP A 56 0.14 7.72 3.48
N GLN A 57 1.04 8.26 2.64
CA GLN A 57 0.77 9.51 1.90
C GLN A 57 -0.49 9.40 1.02
N ILE A 58 -0.66 8.28 0.32
CA ILE A 58 -1.86 8.04 -0.50
C ILE A 58 -3.11 8.01 0.38
N ALA A 59 -3.09 7.28 1.51
CA ALA A 59 -4.23 7.17 2.41
C ALA A 59 -4.62 8.52 3.04
N MET A 60 -3.63 9.30 3.50
CA MET A 60 -3.85 10.67 4.00
C MET A 60 -4.48 11.56 2.92
N ASN A 61 -3.97 11.51 1.69
CA ASN A 61 -4.49 12.29 0.58
C ASN A 61 -5.94 11.91 0.24
N GLN A 62 -6.25 10.62 0.18
CA GLN A 62 -7.61 10.12 -0.05
C GLN A 62 -8.58 10.60 1.05
N ASN A 63 -8.17 10.56 2.32
CA ASN A 63 -8.99 11.05 3.44
C ASN A 63 -9.19 12.56 3.38
N LYS A 64 -8.16 13.35 3.03
CA LYS A 64 -8.27 14.80 2.81
C LYS A 64 -9.26 15.14 1.67
N LEU A 65 -9.12 14.49 0.51
CA LEU A 65 -10.02 14.69 -0.63
C LEU A 65 -11.46 14.33 -0.31
N LEU A 66 -11.70 13.29 0.49
CA LEU A 66 -13.05 12.95 0.96
C LEU A 66 -13.60 14.03 1.90
N CYS A 67 -12.81 14.51 2.86
CA CYS A 67 -13.23 15.60 3.74
C CYS A 67 -13.58 16.87 2.94
N GLU A 68 -12.74 17.27 1.99
CA GLU A 68 -12.98 18.42 1.11
C GLU A 68 -14.27 18.25 0.31
N LYS A 69 -14.49 17.07 -0.29
CA LYS A 69 -15.73 16.75 -1.00
C LYS A 69 -16.97 16.86 -0.10
N LEU A 70 -16.92 16.24 1.08
CA LEU A 70 -18.04 16.26 2.03
C LEU A 70 -18.31 17.66 2.60
N CYS A 71 -17.28 18.50 2.77
CA CYS A 71 -17.45 19.89 3.15
C CYS A 71 -18.11 20.70 2.02
N ASN A 72 -17.61 20.58 0.79
CA ASN A 72 -18.16 21.23 -0.40
C ASN A 72 -19.62 20.85 -0.68
N ASP A 73 -19.97 19.57 -0.48
CA ASP A 73 -21.36 19.11 -0.60
C ASP A 73 -22.27 19.70 0.50
N LYS A 74 -21.72 20.03 1.68
CA LYS A 74 -22.43 20.70 2.79
C LYS A 74 -22.47 22.23 2.66
N HIS A 75 -21.64 22.83 1.78
CA HIS A 75 -21.55 24.27 1.56
C HIS A 75 -22.73 24.87 0.77
N HIS A 76 -23.83 24.14 0.57
CA HIS A 76 -25.11 24.77 0.30
C HIS A 76 -25.76 25.42 1.55
N ASP A 77 -25.24 25.18 2.77
CA ASP A 77 -25.88 25.68 4.01
C ASP A 77 -24.96 26.17 5.16
N SER A 78 -23.63 26.26 5.04
CA SER A 78 -22.81 26.91 6.10
C SER A 78 -21.40 27.35 5.68
N ASN A 79 -20.91 28.45 6.27
CA ASN A 79 -19.56 29.01 6.10
C ASN A 79 -18.51 28.25 6.93
N LEU A 80 -18.03 27.10 6.47
CA LEU A 80 -16.78 26.48 6.97
C LEU A 80 -15.64 26.74 5.98
N SER A 81 -14.58 27.40 6.41
CA SER A 81 -13.36 27.57 5.63
C SER A 81 -12.40 26.43 5.98
N TYR A 82 -12.09 25.55 5.02
CA TYR A 82 -11.00 24.58 5.16
C TYR A 82 -9.67 25.35 5.22
N CYS A 83 -8.82 25.11 6.23
CA CYS A 83 -7.47 25.63 6.27
C CYS A 83 -6.43 24.51 6.27
N ASP A 84 -5.27 24.84 5.71
CA ASP A 84 -4.37 23.91 5.03
C ASP A 84 -3.33 23.30 6.00
N SER A 85 -3.78 22.75 7.15
CA SER A 85 -2.87 22.04 8.06
C SER A 85 -2.93 20.52 7.84
N ASN A 86 -1.76 19.88 7.93
CA ASN A 86 -1.57 18.46 7.60
C ASN A 86 -2.37 17.47 8.47
N LEU A 87 -3.05 17.91 9.53
CA LEU A 87 -3.83 17.06 10.44
C LEU A 87 -5.28 17.53 10.63
N GLU A 88 -5.70 18.64 10.03
CA GLU A 88 -7.04 19.18 10.24
C GLU A 88 -8.15 18.24 9.76
N TYR A 89 -7.90 17.51 8.67
CA TYR A 89 -8.83 16.53 8.11
C TYR A 89 -9.25 15.46 9.14
N LEU A 90 -8.42 15.17 10.15
CA LEU A 90 -8.72 14.21 11.23
C LEU A 90 -9.93 14.65 12.06
N SER A 91 -10.14 15.96 12.24
CA SER A 91 -11.27 16.49 13.01
C SER A 91 -12.62 16.27 12.33
N PHE A 92 -12.61 16.01 11.02
CA PHE A 92 -13.79 15.76 10.20
C PHE A 92 -14.08 14.25 10.01
N MET A 93 -13.13 13.40 10.39
CA MET A 93 -13.25 11.94 10.26
C MET A 93 -14.04 11.34 11.44
N PRO A 94 -14.73 10.19 11.24
CA PRO A 94 -15.23 9.40 12.35
C PRO A 94 -14.10 9.09 13.33
N LYS A 95 -14.39 9.18 14.64
CA LYS A 95 -13.38 9.05 15.70
C LYS A 95 -12.50 7.81 15.58
N SER A 96 -13.10 6.67 15.22
CA SER A 96 -12.38 5.40 15.04
C SER A 96 -11.30 5.46 13.95
N TYR A 97 -11.56 6.17 12.84
CA TYR A 97 -10.58 6.40 11.79
C TYR A 97 -9.52 7.43 12.21
N ALA A 98 -9.92 8.51 12.88
CA ALA A 98 -9.00 9.53 13.37
C ALA A 98 -8.00 8.96 14.40
N ASP A 99 -8.47 8.15 15.35
CA ASP A 99 -7.62 7.49 16.35
C ASP A 99 -6.61 6.56 15.66
N ARG A 100 -7.02 5.84 14.60
CA ARG A 100 -6.16 4.96 13.82
C ARG A 100 -5.14 5.69 12.96
N ALA A 101 -5.52 6.81 12.36
CA ALA A 101 -4.59 7.71 11.67
C ALA A 101 -3.52 8.26 12.63
N LEU A 102 -3.89 8.60 13.87
CA LEU A 102 -2.92 9.01 14.89
C LEU A 102 -1.97 7.88 15.31
N MET A 103 -2.46 6.65 15.43
CA MET A 103 -1.61 5.47 15.68
C MET A 103 -0.65 5.22 14.51
N ALA A 104 -1.13 5.30 13.26
CA ALA A 104 -0.33 5.16 12.05
C ALA A 104 0.79 6.22 12.03
N ARG A 105 0.42 7.49 12.26
CA ARG A 105 1.36 8.60 12.36
C ARG A 105 2.44 8.36 13.42
N SER A 106 2.05 7.92 14.61
CA SER A 106 3.00 7.66 15.70
C SER A 106 4.00 6.56 15.31
N GLY A 107 3.54 5.45 14.75
CA GLY A 107 4.40 4.36 14.31
C GLY A 107 5.31 4.75 13.15
N MET A 108 4.77 5.45 12.15
CA MET A 108 5.55 5.93 11.01
C MET A 108 6.63 6.93 11.45
N ILE A 109 6.33 7.88 12.34
CA ILE A 109 7.33 8.81 12.88
C ILE A 109 8.48 8.08 13.59
N SER A 110 8.20 6.99 14.30
CA SER A 110 9.25 6.16 14.90
C SER A 110 10.14 5.47 13.86
N LEU A 111 9.59 5.09 12.70
CA LEU A 111 10.33 4.42 11.63
C LEU A 111 11.17 5.36 10.76
N ILE A 112 10.60 6.50 10.35
CA ILE A 112 11.22 7.40 9.35
C ILE A 112 11.68 8.75 9.94
N GLY A 113 11.47 8.96 11.24
CA GLY A 113 11.73 10.21 11.94
C GLY A 113 10.61 11.24 11.75
N ASN A 114 10.57 12.23 12.64
CA ASN A 114 9.61 13.35 12.56
C ASN A 114 10.04 14.39 11.52
N LYS A 115 10.03 14.01 10.25
CA LYS A 115 10.36 14.86 9.11
C LYS A 115 9.09 15.17 8.31
N THR A 116 9.07 16.32 7.64
CA THR A 116 8.01 16.64 6.67
C THR A 116 8.11 15.69 5.49
N LEU A 117 7.01 15.03 5.14
CA LEU A 117 6.94 14.17 3.97
C LEU A 117 6.93 15.01 2.68
N PRO A 118 7.49 14.48 1.58
CA PRO A 118 7.40 15.13 0.27
C PRO A 118 5.97 15.39 -0.20
N ASN A 119 5.84 16.29 -1.17
CA ASN A 119 4.55 16.63 -1.76
C ASN A 119 3.91 15.42 -2.46
N PHE A 120 2.58 15.47 -2.53
CA PHE A 120 1.74 14.47 -3.18
C PHE A 120 0.66 15.20 -3.97
N VAL A 121 0.40 14.79 -5.22
CA VAL A 121 -0.51 15.51 -6.11
C VAL A 121 -1.55 14.60 -6.76
N GLY A 122 -2.73 15.16 -7.01
CA GLY A 122 -3.82 14.49 -7.70
C GLY A 122 -4.55 13.46 -6.83
N GLY A 123 -5.18 12.50 -7.49
CA GLY A 123 -6.09 11.54 -6.88
C GLY A 123 -7.54 12.01 -6.92
N CYS A 124 -8.44 11.05 -6.74
CA CYS A 124 -9.88 11.27 -6.68
C CYS A 124 -10.37 10.98 -5.26
N ALA A 125 -11.34 11.76 -4.77
CA ALA A 125 -11.97 11.51 -3.48
C ALA A 125 -12.61 10.09 -3.45
N PRO A 126 -12.31 9.25 -2.45
CA PRO A 126 -12.91 7.93 -2.32
C PRO A 126 -14.40 8.02 -1.93
N SER A 127 -15.09 6.89 -1.91
CA SER A 127 -16.48 6.79 -1.43
C SER A 127 -16.60 6.64 0.08
N CYS A 128 -15.54 6.18 0.76
CA CYS A 128 -15.45 6.01 2.20
C CYS A 128 -14.04 6.33 2.69
N TYR A 129 -13.88 6.56 3.99
CA TYR A 129 -12.56 6.78 4.59
C TYR A 129 -11.68 5.54 4.47
N VAL A 130 -10.38 5.78 4.30
CA VAL A 130 -9.32 4.78 4.26
C VAL A 130 -8.74 4.60 5.67
N ASP A 131 -8.60 3.35 6.09
CA ASP A 131 -7.95 3.03 7.37
C ASP A 131 -6.42 3.14 7.24
N GLU A 132 -5.88 4.31 7.60
CA GLU A 132 -4.44 4.61 7.53
C GLU A 132 -3.57 3.61 8.29
N TYR A 133 -4.04 3.10 9.43
CA TYR A 133 -3.28 2.12 10.21
C TYR A 133 -3.19 0.77 9.51
N ALA A 134 -4.31 0.30 8.95
CA ALA A 134 -4.32 -0.92 8.15
C ALA A 134 -3.42 -0.81 6.92
N VAL A 135 -3.41 0.35 6.25
CA VAL A 135 -2.51 0.63 5.11
C VAL A 135 -1.05 0.55 5.54
N CYS A 136 -0.65 1.19 6.65
CA CYS A 136 0.73 1.14 7.14
C CYS A 136 1.17 -0.28 7.49
N ILE A 137 0.38 -1.02 8.29
CA ILE A 137 0.73 -2.37 8.72
C ILE A 137 0.74 -3.35 7.54
N GLY A 138 -0.27 -3.25 6.67
CA GLY A 138 -0.33 -4.06 5.45
C GLY A 138 0.86 -3.80 4.52
N ALA A 139 1.29 -2.54 4.35
CA ALA A 139 2.47 -2.18 3.59
C ALA A 139 3.77 -2.65 4.25
N LEU A 140 3.85 -2.68 5.59
CA LEU A 140 5.04 -3.21 6.24
C LEU A 140 5.15 -4.74 6.06
N LEU A 141 4.03 -5.45 5.97
CA LEU A 141 4.01 -6.92 5.87
C LEU A 141 3.90 -7.47 4.44
N HIS A 142 3.58 -6.64 3.43
CA HIS A 142 3.23 -7.11 2.07
C HIS A 142 4.29 -8.04 1.47
N ASP A 143 5.56 -7.75 1.75
CA ASP A 143 6.69 -8.40 1.11
C ASP A 143 7.45 -9.38 2.00
N ILE A 144 6.92 -9.68 3.18
CA ILE A 144 7.57 -10.55 4.16
C ILE A 144 7.87 -11.95 3.61
N GLY A 145 7.13 -12.41 2.60
CA GLY A 145 7.40 -13.69 1.94
C GLY A 145 8.71 -13.74 1.15
N THR A 146 9.30 -12.59 0.81
CA THR A 146 10.53 -12.51 -0.02
C THR A 146 11.75 -13.09 0.68
N TYR A 147 11.81 -13.10 2.03
CA TYR A 147 12.88 -13.75 2.79
C TYR A 147 13.05 -15.24 2.45
N LYS A 148 11.96 -15.92 2.08
CA LYS A 148 11.96 -17.35 1.72
C LYS A 148 12.45 -17.61 0.28
N LEU A 149 12.78 -16.57 -0.47
CA LEU A 149 13.17 -16.64 -1.88
C LEU A 149 14.58 -16.05 -2.11
N LEU A 150 15.43 -16.05 -1.10
CA LEU A 150 16.83 -15.67 -1.25
C LEU A 150 17.67 -16.86 -1.71
N LYS A 151 18.43 -16.67 -2.80
CA LYS A 151 19.52 -17.59 -3.22
C LYS A 151 20.81 -17.27 -2.48
N GLU A 152 21.05 -15.99 -2.26
CA GLU A 152 22.16 -15.47 -1.46
C GLU A 152 21.58 -14.39 -0.55
N ASP A 153 21.87 -14.50 0.74
CA ASP A 153 21.25 -13.69 1.80
C ASP A 153 22.08 -12.43 2.15
N GLY A 154 23.20 -12.18 1.48
CA GLY A 154 24.10 -11.06 1.79
C GLY A 154 25.18 -11.37 2.83
N THR A 155 25.16 -12.54 3.50
CA THR A 155 26.17 -12.91 4.51
C THR A 155 27.58 -12.97 3.90
N SER A 156 27.70 -13.39 2.64
CA SER A 156 28.94 -13.41 1.86
C SER A 156 29.20 -12.12 1.07
N GLY A 157 28.44 -11.05 1.31
CA GLY A 157 28.53 -9.77 0.62
C GLY A 157 27.69 -9.65 -0.66
N THR A 158 26.98 -10.71 -1.06
CA THR A 158 26.06 -10.69 -2.21
C THR A 158 24.65 -11.09 -1.79
N LEU A 159 23.66 -10.31 -2.21
CA LEU A 159 22.24 -10.58 -1.98
C LEU A 159 21.55 -10.79 -3.31
N ARG A 160 20.89 -11.94 -3.49
CA ARG A 160 20.19 -12.28 -4.73
C ARG A 160 18.92 -13.09 -4.46
N PHE A 161 17.83 -12.70 -5.10
CA PHE A 161 16.57 -13.43 -5.09
C PHE A 161 16.51 -14.57 -6.10
N ASP A 162 15.65 -15.56 -5.85
CA ASP A 162 15.25 -16.60 -6.80
C ASP A 162 14.22 -16.06 -7.80
N GLY A 163 14.71 -15.39 -8.85
CA GLY A 163 13.90 -14.75 -9.89
C GLY A 163 12.72 -15.58 -10.43
N PRO A 164 12.93 -16.82 -10.93
CA PRO A 164 11.85 -17.65 -11.48
C PRO A 164 10.69 -17.93 -10.53
N ARG A 165 10.96 -17.97 -9.22
CA ARG A 165 9.94 -18.23 -8.19
C ARG A 165 9.49 -16.95 -7.49
N TYR A 166 10.04 -15.79 -7.86
CA TYR A 166 9.84 -14.54 -7.14
C TYR A 166 8.37 -14.21 -6.94
N ILE A 167 7.53 -14.43 -7.96
CA ILE A 167 6.08 -14.19 -7.91
C ILE A 167 5.35 -14.94 -6.78
N THR A 168 5.94 -16.01 -6.25
CA THR A 168 5.36 -16.80 -5.15
C THR A 168 5.51 -16.14 -3.76
N HIS A 169 6.28 -15.05 -3.64
CA HIS A 169 6.50 -14.36 -2.36
C HIS A 169 5.18 -13.97 -1.67
N GLY A 170 4.17 -13.49 -2.42
CA GLY A 170 2.90 -13.10 -1.83
C GLY A 170 2.19 -14.25 -1.10
N LEU A 171 2.17 -15.45 -1.70
CA LEU A 171 1.62 -16.66 -1.05
C LEU A 171 2.48 -17.15 0.11
N LEU A 172 3.80 -17.07 -0.02
CA LEU A 172 4.73 -17.46 1.04
C LEU A 172 4.61 -16.54 2.26
N GLY A 173 4.37 -15.26 2.04
CA GLY A 173 4.09 -14.24 3.06
C GLY A 173 2.74 -14.48 3.71
N TYR A 174 1.67 -14.61 2.92
CA TYR A 174 0.32 -14.95 3.41
C TYR A 174 0.34 -16.16 4.36
N ASN A 175 0.95 -17.27 3.93
CA ASN A 175 1.04 -18.48 4.76
C ASN A 175 1.91 -18.30 6.01
N TYR A 176 2.97 -17.48 5.94
CA TYR A 176 3.79 -17.17 7.10
C TYR A 176 3.02 -16.36 8.15
N LEU A 177 2.26 -15.37 7.70
CA LEU A 177 1.46 -14.50 8.58
C LEU A 177 0.37 -15.30 9.30
N LEU A 178 -0.38 -16.14 8.58
CA LEU A 178 -1.39 -17.02 9.20
C LEU A 178 -0.77 -17.98 10.23
N LYS A 179 0.39 -18.56 9.94
CA LYS A 179 1.09 -19.46 10.87
C LYS A 179 1.50 -18.75 12.17
N ASN A 180 1.73 -17.44 12.12
CA ASN A 180 2.06 -16.60 13.26
C ASN A 180 0.83 -15.89 13.87
N SER A 181 -0.37 -16.41 13.63
CA SER A 181 -1.63 -15.89 14.20
C SER A 181 -2.00 -14.46 13.77
N VAL A 182 -1.42 -13.96 12.69
CA VAL A 182 -1.89 -12.72 12.05
C VAL A 182 -3.21 -13.01 11.32
N SER A 183 -4.19 -12.11 11.47
CA SER A 183 -5.51 -12.26 10.85
C SER A 183 -5.42 -12.40 9.33
N GLU A 184 -6.37 -13.13 8.75
CA GLU A 184 -6.39 -13.34 7.30
C GLU A 184 -6.51 -12.00 6.54
N ASP A 185 -7.29 -11.04 7.04
CA ASP A 185 -7.47 -9.74 6.40
C ASP A 185 -6.14 -8.97 6.25
N ILE A 186 -5.23 -9.11 7.22
CA ILE A 186 -3.86 -8.56 7.12
C ILE A 186 -2.97 -9.43 6.25
N ALA A 187 -3.04 -10.76 6.38
CA ALA A 187 -2.24 -11.67 5.57
C ALA A 187 -2.48 -11.49 4.06
N GLN A 188 -3.69 -11.08 3.67
CA GLN A 188 -4.05 -10.81 2.28
C GLN A 188 -3.28 -9.67 1.61
N PHE A 189 -2.76 -8.69 2.37
CA PHE A 189 -1.89 -7.66 1.78
C PHE A 189 -0.67 -8.30 1.12
N ALA A 190 -0.10 -9.33 1.74
CA ALA A 190 0.96 -10.10 1.11
C ALA A 190 0.45 -10.89 -0.11
N ARG A 191 -0.72 -11.51 -0.03
CA ARG A 191 -1.27 -12.33 -1.12
C ARG A 191 -1.60 -11.53 -2.39
N ASN A 192 -2.09 -10.29 -2.27
CA ASN A 192 -2.84 -9.62 -3.32
C ASN A 192 -2.18 -8.33 -3.88
N HIS A 193 -0.90 -8.09 -3.63
CA HIS A 193 -0.22 -6.83 -4.03
C HIS A 193 0.62 -6.95 -5.32
N THR A 194 0.67 -8.12 -5.96
CA THR A 194 1.53 -8.35 -7.13
C THR A 194 0.98 -7.64 -8.37
N GLY A 195 1.88 -6.99 -9.13
CA GLY A 195 1.53 -6.30 -10.36
C GLY A 195 0.56 -5.15 -10.13
N VAL A 196 -0.47 -5.06 -10.98
CA VAL A 196 -1.63 -4.18 -10.81
C VAL A 196 -2.86 -4.98 -10.35
N GLY A 197 -2.62 -6.10 -9.67
CA GLY A 197 -3.60 -7.15 -9.42
C GLY A 197 -3.47 -8.24 -10.48
N LEU A 198 -3.68 -9.49 -10.07
CA LEU A 198 -3.48 -10.66 -10.92
C LEU A 198 -4.75 -11.52 -10.94
N SER A 199 -5.44 -11.55 -12.08
CA SER A 199 -6.67 -12.32 -12.23
C SER A 199 -6.40 -13.82 -12.40
N ARG A 200 -7.40 -14.63 -12.09
CA ARG A 200 -7.38 -16.09 -12.33
C ARG A 200 -7.01 -16.44 -13.76
N GLU A 201 -7.55 -15.72 -14.73
CA GLU A 201 -7.29 -15.90 -16.16
C GLU A 201 -5.84 -15.61 -16.49
N GLN A 202 -5.26 -14.53 -15.94
CA GLN A 202 -3.84 -14.20 -16.13
C GLN A 202 -2.92 -15.28 -15.55
N VAL A 203 -3.23 -15.80 -14.35
CA VAL A 203 -2.49 -16.92 -13.75
C VAL A 203 -2.46 -18.11 -14.69
N LYS A 204 -3.64 -18.50 -15.20
CA LYS A 204 -3.78 -19.64 -16.11
C LYS A 204 -3.11 -19.39 -17.46
N SER A 205 -3.36 -18.26 -18.11
CA SER A 205 -2.91 -17.99 -19.48
C SER A 205 -1.41 -17.72 -19.56
N GLN A 206 -0.82 -17.14 -18.51
CA GLN A 206 0.63 -16.88 -18.44
C GLN A 206 1.40 -18.05 -17.82
N ASN A 207 0.72 -19.14 -17.45
CA ASN A 207 1.30 -20.32 -16.80
C ASN A 207 2.17 -19.94 -15.58
N LEU A 208 1.66 -19.06 -14.73
CA LEU A 208 2.40 -18.58 -13.57
C LEU A 208 2.57 -19.72 -12.54
N PRO A 209 3.69 -19.76 -11.79
CA PRO A 209 3.94 -20.77 -10.77
C PRO A 209 3.13 -20.52 -9.48
N LEU A 210 1.83 -20.27 -9.63
CA LEU A 210 0.86 -20.02 -8.57
C LEU A 210 -0.33 -20.99 -8.75
N PRO A 211 -1.00 -21.40 -7.68
CA PRO A 211 -2.33 -21.98 -7.78
C PRO A 211 -3.25 -21.10 -8.63
N VAL A 212 -4.09 -21.69 -9.48
CA VAL A 212 -5.01 -20.93 -10.32
C VAL A 212 -6.12 -20.36 -9.44
N ASP A 213 -6.02 -19.06 -9.16
CA ASP A 213 -6.94 -18.31 -8.31
C ASP A 213 -6.88 -16.81 -8.63
N ASP A 214 -7.79 -16.03 -8.06
CA ASP A 214 -7.77 -14.58 -8.14
C ASP A 214 -6.90 -14.00 -7.01
N TYR A 215 -5.97 -13.11 -7.39
CA TYR A 215 -5.01 -12.42 -6.52
C TYR A 215 -5.18 -10.89 -6.63
N MET A 216 -6.41 -10.42 -6.82
CA MET A 216 -6.75 -9.01 -6.84
C MET A 216 -6.88 -8.45 -5.41
N PRO A 217 -6.57 -7.16 -5.19
CA PRO A 217 -6.84 -6.51 -3.91
C PRO A 217 -8.34 -6.56 -3.62
N ARG A 218 -8.71 -6.95 -2.39
CA ARG A 218 -10.10 -7.09 -1.95
C ARG A 218 -10.65 -5.85 -1.24
N THR A 219 -9.78 -4.95 -0.81
CA THR A 219 -10.13 -3.68 -0.14
C THR A 219 -9.37 -2.51 -0.75
N VAL A 220 -9.82 -1.29 -0.46
CA VAL A 220 -9.14 -0.07 -0.91
C VAL A 220 -7.73 0.04 -0.32
N GLU A 221 -7.54 -0.42 0.93
CA GLU A 221 -6.25 -0.45 1.60
C GLU A 221 -5.28 -1.40 0.91
N GLN A 222 -5.73 -2.60 0.52
CA GLN A 222 -4.90 -3.54 -0.26
C GLN A 222 -4.54 -2.94 -1.63
N GLU A 223 -5.47 -2.25 -2.30
CA GLU A 223 -5.20 -1.61 -3.59
C GLU A 223 -4.20 -0.45 -3.44
N ILE A 224 -4.27 0.34 -2.36
CA ILE A 224 -3.30 1.39 -2.04
C ILE A 224 -1.90 0.81 -1.83
N VAL A 225 -1.76 -0.26 -1.03
CA VAL A 225 -0.46 -0.91 -0.80
C VAL A 225 0.10 -1.50 -2.09
N MET A 226 -0.77 -2.12 -2.90
CA MET A 226 -0.41 -2.60 -4.23
C MET A 226 0.10 -1.45 -5.11
N VAL A 227 -0.56 -0.30 -5.14
CA VAL A 227 -0.11 0.87 -5.92
C VAL A 227 1.22 1.42 -5.40
N ALA A 228 1.35 1.58 -4.08
CA ALA A 228 2.56 2.08 -3.44
C ALA A 228 3.80 1.23 -3.77
N ASP A 229 3.69 -0.10 -3.75
CA ASP A 229 4.79 -1.03 -4.09
C ASP A 229 5.36 -0.79 -5.49
N LYS A 230 4.59 -0.19 -6.42
CA LYS A 230 5.06 0.06 -7.79
C LYS A 230 6.03 1.22 -7.91
N TYR A 231 6.17 2.06 -6.88
CA TYR A 231 7.08 3.20 -6.85
C TYR A 231 8.47 2.88 -6.31
N ASN A 232 8.74 1.66 -5.84
CA ASN A 232 10.07 1.26 -5.37
C ASN A 232 10.43 -0.17 -5.78
N SER A 233 11.70 -0.42 -6.05
CA SER A 233 12.23 -1.73 -6.43
C SER A 233 13.31 -2.18 -5.46
N LYS A 234 13.17 -3.42 -5.00
CA LYS A 234 14.17 -4.18 -4.22
C LYS A 234 15.37 -4.65 -5.05
N SER A 235 15.71 -3.92 -6.11
CA SER A 235 16.98 -4.15 -6.80
C SER A 235 18.14 -3.90 -5.82
N VAL A 236 19.34 -4.36 -6.15
CA VAL A 236 20.53 -4.06 -5.35
C VAL A 236 21.44 -3.15 -6.21
N PRO A 237 21.58 -1.85 -5.87
CA PRO A 237 20.91 -1.13 -4.78
C PRO A 237 19.42 -0.84 -5.06
N PRO A 238 18.61 -0.59 -3.99
CA PRO A 238 17.20 -0.21 -4.14
C PRO A 238 17.04 1.12 -4.86
N ARG A 239 15.92 1.28 -5.56
CA ARG A 239 15.63 2.49 -6.34
C ARG A 239 14.14 2.76 -6.44
N PHE A 240 13.80 4.03 -6.56
CA PHE A 240 12.46 4.50 -6.89
C PHE A 240 12.18 4.34 -8.39
N LEU A 241 10.90 4.16 -8.72
CA LEU A 241 10.39 4.08 -10.08
C LEU A 241 9.42 5.24 -10.32
N THR A 242 9.57 5.94 -11.44
CA THR A 242 8.56 6.89 -11.92
C THR A 242 7.31 6.16 -12.41
N VAL A 243 6.18 6.88 -12.54
CA VAL A 243 4.94 6.36 -13.16
C VAL A 243 5.23 5.73 -14.52
N GLU A 244 6.02 6.41 -15.36
CA GLU A 244 6.33 5.93 -16.71
C GLU A 244 7.32 4.75 -16.69
N SER A 245 8.29 4.73 -15.77
CA SER A 245 9.18 3.58 -15.57
C SER A 245 8.39 2.32 -15.18
N TYR A 246 7.42 2.42 -14.27
CA TYR A 246 6.56 1.28 -13.95
C TYR A 246 5.57 0.94 -15.06
N ARG A 247 4.99 1.93 -15.77
CA ARG A 247 4.10 1.70 -16.92
C ARG A 247 4.75 0.82 -17.98
N ARG A 248 6.01 1.11 -18.34
CA ARG A 248 6.81 0.28 -19.27
C ARG A 248 7.01 -1.13 -18.75
N LYS A 249 7.21 -1.31 -17.43
CA LYS A 249 7.33 -2.63 -16.79
C LYS A 249 6.01 -3.40 -16.83
N ALA A 250 4.89 -2.75 -16.53
CA ALA A 250 3.56 -3.34 -16.55
C ALA A 250 3.17 -3.83 -17.95
N ALA A 251 3.51 -3.06 -19.00
CA ALA A 251 3.23 -3.41 -20.40
C ALA A 251 3.87 -4.74 -20.84
N ARG A 252 4.98 -5.17 -20.22
CA ARG A 252 5.62 -6.47 -20.51
C ARG A 252 4.75 -7.66 -20.15
N PHE A 253 3.77 -7.46 -19.28
CA PHE A 253 2.81 -8.48 -18.83
C PHE A 253 1.41 -8.28 -19.45
N GLY A 254 1.31 -7.42 -20.47
CA GLY A 254 0.10 -7.12 -21.22
C GLY A 254 -0.24 -5.64 -21.22
N ASN A 255 -0.71 -5.12 -22.36
CA ASN A 255 -1.11 -3.71 -22.51
C ASN A 255 -2.23 -3.30 -21.54
N ALA A 256 -3.12 -4.24 -21.17
CA ALA A 256 -4.15 -4.01 -20.17
C ALA A 256 -3.57 -3.60 -18.80
N ASN A 257 -2.39 -4.13 -18.42
CA ASN A 257 -1.74 -3.76 -17.17
C ASN A 257 -1.19 -2.33 -17.20
N SER A 258 -0.69 -1.88 -18.36
CA SER A 258 -0.26 -0.50 -18.56
C SER A 258 -1.43 0.47 -18.45
N LEU A 259 -2.58 0.15 -19.05
CA LEU A 259 -3.80 0.96 -18.95
C LEU A 259 -4.33 0.99 -17.51
N ARG A 260 -4.42 -0.18 -16.86
CA ARG A 260 -4.85 -0.26 -15.45
C ARG A 260 -3.92 0.52 -14.52
N TRP A 261 -2.60 0.48 -14.75
CA TRP A 261 -1.65 1.29 -13.99
C TRP A 261 -1.97 2.79 -14.11
N MET A 262 -2.19 3.30 -15.33
CA MET A 262 -2.53 4.71 -15.52
C MET A 262 -3.86 5.10 -14.84
N SER A 263 -4.87 4.23 -14.88
CA SER A 263 -6.13 4.47 -14.15
C SER A 263 -5.92 4.46 -12.63
N LEU A 264 -5.01 3.65 -12.10
CA LEU A 264 -4.67 3.65 -10.68
C LEU A 264 -3.94 4.93 -10.28
N VAL A 265 -3.03 5.43 -11.11
CA VAL A 265 -2.34 6.72 -10.87
C VAL A 265 -3.33 7.88 -10.89
N GLU A 266 -4.29 7.90 -11.83
CA GLU A 266 -5.36 8.90 -11.84
C GLU A 266 -6.23 8.83 -10.57
N LYS A 267 -6.59 7.62 -10.14
CA LYS A 267 -7.40 7.39 -8.94
C LYS A 267 -6.69 7.81 -7.65
N TYR A 268 -5.43 7.45 -7.47
CA TYR A 268 -4.73 7.60 -6.20
C TYR A 268 -3.82 8.82 -6.13
N GLY A 269 -3.44 9.39 -7.27
CA GLY A 269 -2.46 10.46 -7.38
C GLY A 269 -1.04 9.94 -7.53
N GLU A 270 -0.09 10.88 -7.60
CA GLU A 270 1.32 10.60 -7.82
C GLU A 270 2.17 11.20 -6.68
N PRO A 271 3.02 10.39 -6.01
CA PRO A 271 3.98 10.89 -5.05
C PRO A 271 5.18 11.54 -5.77
N ASP A 272 5.81 12.54 -5.15
CA ASP A 272 7.08 13.07 -5.63
C ASP A 272 8.22 12.06 -5.41
N VAL A 273 8.45 11.20 -6.40
CA VAL A 273 9.46 10.13 -6.35
C VAL A 273 10.89 10.65 -6.25
N TYR A 274 11.19 11.85 -6.74
CA TYR A 274 12.53 12.43 -6.67
C TYR A 274 12.81 12.93 -5.25
N ALA A 275 11.87 13.67 -4.66
CA ALA A 275 11.97 14.10 -3.28
C ALA A 275 11.95 12.91 -2.29
N LEU A 276 11.18 11.85 -2.57
CA LEU A 276 11.23 10.62 -1.78
C LEU A 276 12.58 9.91 -1.91
N ALA A 277 13.17 9.86 -3.11
CA ALA A 277 14.50 9.31 -3.29
C ALA A 277 15.55 10.07 -2.46
N GLU A 278 15.50 11.41 -2.43
CA GLU A 278 16.34 12.23 -1.56
C GLU A 278 16.07 11.95 -0.07
N PHE A 279 14.80 11.89 0.34
CA PHE A 279 14.38 11.62 1.72
C PHE A 279 14.98 10.33 2.28
N PHE A 280 15.00 9.27 1.47
CA PHE A 280 15.53 7.95 1.84
C PHE A 280 17.01 7.73 1.45
N GLY A 281 17.65 8.70 0.79
CA GLY A 281 19.02 8.53 0.28
C GLY A 281 19.14 7.45 -0.81
N LEU A 282 18.09 7.25 -1.61
CA LEU A 282 18.02 6.29 -2.71
C LEU A 282 18.09 6.99 -4.07
N ARG A 283 18.14 6.20 -5.15
CA ARG A 283 18.18 6.70 -6.54
C ARG A 283 16.83 6.51 -7.23
N VAL A 284 16.62 7.19 -8.35
CA VAL A 284 15.45 7.03 -9.26
C VAL A 284 15.90 6.37 -10.57
N ASP A 285 15.03 5.53 -11.16
CA ASP A 285 15.20 4.87 -12.47
C ASP A 285 14.50 5.58 -13.64
#